data_AF-A0A356M1W0-F1
#
_entry.id   AF-A0A356M1W0-F1
#
_cell.length_a   1.000
_cell.length_b   1.000
_cell.length_c   1.000
_cell.angle_alpha   90.00
_cell.angle_beta   90.00
_cell.angle_gamma   90.00
#
_symmetry.space_group_name_H-M   'P 1'
#
loop_
_entity.id
_entity.type
_entity.pdbx_description
1 polymer ?
#
loop_
_entity_poly.entity_id
_entity_poly.type
_entity_poly.pdbx_seq_one_letter_code
_entity_poly.pdbx_strand_id
1 'polypeptide(L)' 'MTGRERLLCALKHQEPDQVPIFECNYSRPLFQEVLGYVPDTFDPVNVIECSHRIGYDFAFLLIPGMSGF' A
#
# COMPACT_ATOMS: atom_id res chain seq x y z
N MET A 1 -8.83 11.42 -11.31
CA MET A 1 -7.50 11.73 -10.75
C MET A 1 -6.68 10.46 -10.66
N THR A 2 -5.36 10.54 -10.78
CA THR A 2 -4.46 9.44 -10.38
C THR A 2 -4.47 9.29 -8.86
N GLY A 3 -4.03 8.15 -8.32
CA GLY A 3 -4.02 7.97 -6.86
C GLY A 3 -3.12 8.97 -6.13
N ARG A 4 -1.99 9.34 -6.75
CA ARG A 4 -1.11 10.40 -6.25
C ARG A 4 -1.82 11.76 -6.24
N GLU A 5 -2.51 12.13 -7.31
CA GLU A 5 -3.27 13.39 -7.37
C GLU A 5 -4.38 13.43 -6.31
N ARG A 6 -5.10 12.32 -6.14
CA ARG A 6 -6.17 12.15 -5.16
C ARG A 6 -5.67 12.34 -3.73
N LEU A 7 -4.58 11.66 -3.36
CA LEU A 7 -3.97 11.80 -2.04
C LEU A 7 -3.53 13.24 -1.79
N LEU A 8 -2.84 13.86 -2.73
CA LEU A 8 -2.35 15.24 -2.58
C LEU A 8 -3.49 16.26 -2.52
N CYS A 9 -4.59 16.04 -3.24
CA CYS A 9 -5.80 16.86 -3.18
C CYS A 9 -6.41 16.79 -1.77
N ALA A 10 -6.62 15.57 -1.25
CA ALA A 10 -7.17 15.36 0.09
C ALA A 10 -6.29 15.98 1.20
N LEU A 11 -4.97 15.80 1.13
CA LEU A 11 -4.02 16.38 2.10
C LEU A 11 -3.96 17.92 2.07
N LYS A 12 -4.43 18.54 0.98
CA LYS A 12 -4.58 20.00 0.87
C LYS A 12 -5.95 20.51 1.32
N HIS A 13 -6.77 19.65 1.92
CA HIS A 13 -8.15 19.95 2.31
C HIS A 13 -9.02 20.40 1.11
N GLN A 14 -8.75 19.84 -0.07
CA GLN A 14 -9.57 20.03 -1.26
C GLN A 14 -10.48 18.81 -1.47
N GLU A 15 -11.44 18.91 -2.39
CA GLU A 15 -12.38 17.82 -2.70
C GLU A 15 -11.80 16.89 -3.79
N PRO A 16 -11.34 15.67 -3.45
CA PRO A 16 -10.91 14.70 -4.45
C PRO A 16 -12.10 14.07 -5.18
N ASP A 17 -11.84 13.39 -6.31
CA ASP A 17 -12.86 12.63 -7.05
C ASP A 17 -13.47 11.46 -6.26
N GLN A 18 -12.74 10.92 -5.28
CA GLN A 18 -13.20 9.97 -4.26
C GLN A 18 -12.25 10.02 -3.05
N VAL A 19 -12.66 9.44 -1.92
CA VAL A 19 -11.81 9.31 -0.72
C VAL A 19 -10.57 8.48 -1.05
N PRO A 20 -9.33 8.94 -0.77
CA PRO A 20 -8.14 8.12 -1.00
C PRO A 20 -8.11 6.90 -0.08
N ILE A 21 -7.78 5.74 -0.62
CA ILE A 21 -7.73 4.46 0.10
C ILE A 21 -6.30 3.94 0.12
N PHE A 22 -5.84 3.55 1.31
CA PHE A 22 -4.58 2.84 1.52
C PHE A 22 -4.65 2.07 2.85
N GLU A 23 -3.81 1.06 2.99
CA GLU A 23 -3.66 0.27 4.22
C GLU A 23 -2.18 -0.08 4.43
N CYS A 24 -1.79 -0.31 5.68
CA CYS A 24 -0.53 -0.98 6.02
C CYS A 24 -0.60 -2.47 5.65
N ASN A 25 -0.39 -2.78 4.37
CA ASN A 25 -0.54 -4.13 3.84
C ASN A 25 0.66 -5.04 4.20
N TYR A 26 0.43 -5.96 5.14
CA TYR A 26 1.36 -7.03 5.53
C TYR A 26 0.64 -8.39 5.68
N SER A 27 -0.53 -8.53 5.04
CA SER A 27 -1.36 -9.72 5.17
C SER A 27 -0.87 -10.81 4.21
N ARG A 28 -0.37 -11.93 4.76
CA ARG A 28 0.06 -13.10 3.97
C ARG A 28 -1.08 -13.65 3.07
N PRO A 29 -2.32 -13.81 3.56
CA PRO A 29 -3.44 -14.18 2.70
C PRO A 29 -3.68 -13.18 1.56
N LEU A 30 -3.54 -11.89 1.82
CA LEU A 30 -3.76 -10.85 0.80
C LEU A 30 -2.66 -10.90 -0.27
N PHE A 31 -1.41 -11.14 0.10
CA PHE A 31 -0.34 -11.38 -0.88
C PHE A 31 -0.61 -12.62 -1.72
N GLN A 32 -1.02 -13.73 -1.11
CA GLN A 32 -1.35 -14.93 -1.86
C GLN A 32 -2.46 -14.69 -2.89
N GLU A 33 -3.50 -13.93 -2.52
CA GLU A 33 -4.63 -13.62 -3.41
C GLU A 33 -4.23 -12.66 -4.54
N VAL A 34 -3.50 -11.60 -4.23
CA VAL A 34 -3.22 -10.49 -5.18
C VAL A 34 -1.96 -10.73 -6.02
N LEU A 35 -0.92 -11.31 -5.42
CA LEU A 35 0.36 -11.59 -6.07
C LEU A 35 0.46 -13.02 -6.60
N GLY A 36 -0.33 -13.95 -6.06
CA GLY A 36 -0.24 -15.39 -6.36
C GLY A 36 0.82 -16.12 -5.54
N TYR A 37 1.51 -15.43 -4.64
CA TYR A 37 2.52 -15.99 -3.75
C TYR A 37 2.62 -15.19 -2.45
N VAL A 38 3.22 -15.79 -1.44
CA VAL A 38 3.55 -15.12 -0.18
C VAL A 38 5.06 -14.85 -0.16
N PRO A 39 5.50 -13.58 -0.07
CA PRO A 39 6.91 -13.25 0.09
C PRO A 39 7.51 -13.92 1.33
N ASP A 40 8.76 -14.39 1.23
CA ASP A 40 9.49 -14.99 2.36
C ASP A 40 9.82 -13.95 3.43
N THR A 41 10.09 -12.72 3.01
CA THR A 41 10.33 -11.56 3.88
C THR A 41 9.36 -10.44 3.52
N PHE A 42 9.08 -9.57 4.49
CA PHE A 42 8.34 -8.36 4.22
C PHE A 42 9.26 -7.31 3.58
N ASP A 43 9.33 -7.34 2.25
CA ASP A 43 10.11 -6.37 1.49
C ASP A 43 9.22 -5.26 0.89
N PRO A 44 9.79 -4.06 0.68
CA PRO A 44 9.06 -2.94 0.09
C PRO A 44 8.52 -3.19 -1.32
N VAL A 45 9.17 -4.04 -2.13
CA VAL A 45 8.78 -4.25 -3.54
C VAL A 45 7.44 -4.97 -3.59
N ASN A 46 7.29 -6.03 -2.80
CA ASN A 46 6.04 -6.78 -2.74
C ASN A 46 4.89 -5.99 -2.10
N VAL A 47 5.17 -5.14 -1.10
CA VAL A 47 4.16 -4.25 -0.51
C VAL A 47 3.65 -3.24 -1.55
N ILE A 48 4.55 -2.61 -2.31
CA ILE A 48 4.17 -1.65 -3.35
C ILE A 48 3.37 -2.33 -4.46
N GLU A 49 3.85 -3.47 -4.98
CA GLU A 49 3.19 -4.19 -6.06
C GLU A 49 1.79 -4.65 -5.65
N CYS A 50 1.64 -5.20 -4.45
CA CYS A 50 0.34 -5.62 -3.93
C CYS A 50 -0.62 -4.43 -3.79
N SER A 51 -0.14 -3.32 -3.22
CA SER A 51 -0.93 -2.09 -3.08
C SER A 51 -1.35 -1.53 -4.44
N HIS A 52 -0.46 -1.58 -5.43
CA HIS A 52 -0.72 -1.13 -6.79
C HIS A 52 -1.81 -1.98 -7.46
N ARG A 53 -1.75 -3.32 -7.34
CA ARG A 53 -2.75 -4.23 -7.91
C ARG A 53 -4.13 -4.10 -7.27
N ILE A 54 -4.19 -3.80 -5.98
CA ILE A 54 -5.47 -3.52 -5.29
C ILE A 54 -6.06 -2.18 -5.76
N GLY A 55 -5.24 -1.27 -6.28
CA GLY A 55 -5.65 0.08 -6.67
C GLY A 55 -5.62 1.08 -5.52
N TYR A 56 -4.77 0.85 -4.51
CA TYR A 56 -4.54 1.83 -3.45
C TYR A 56 -3.83 3.08 -3.98
N ASP A 57 -4.15 4.21 -3.36
CA ASP A 57 -3.63 5.53 -3.74
C ASP A 57 -2.22 5.78 -3.18
N PHE A 58 -1.81 4.96 -2.21
CA PHE A 58 -0.57 5.06 -1.48
C PHE A 58 -0.19 3.69 -0.90
N ALA A 59 1.11 3.44 -0.77
CA ALA A 59 1.64 2.24 -0.12
C ALA A 59 2.43 2.65 1.14
N PHE A 60 2.06 2.08 2.29
CA PHE A 60 2.73 2.37 3.56
C PHE A 60 3.92 1.41 3.76
N LEU A 61 5.14 1.94 3.65
CA LEU A 61 6.37 1.19 3.81
C LEU A 61 6.92 1.36 5.22
N LEU A 62 6.98 0.26 5.97
CA LEU A 62 7.70 0.22 7.24
C LEU A 62 9.19 0.13 6.93
N ILE A 63 9.97 1.07 7.44
CA ILE A 63 11.43 0.93 7.49
C ILE A 63 11.68 -0.21 8.49
N PRO A 64 12.34 -1.32 8.11
CA PRO A 64 12.61 -2.40 9.04
C PRO A 64 13.53 -1.89 10.15
N GLY A 65 12.94 -1.64 11.31
CA GLY A 65 13.65 -1.28 12.53
C GLY A 65 13.68 -2.50 13.45
N MET A 66 14.76 -3.27 13.39
CA MET A 66 15.14 -4.33 14.33
C MET A 66 14.03 -5.32 14.73
N SER A 67 14.05 -6.51 14.13
CA SER A 67 13.38 -7.68 14.71
C SER A 67 14.25 -8.25 15.84
N GLY A 68 13.79 -8.16 17.08
CA GLY A 68 14.37 -8.84 18.24
C GLY A 68 13.48 -10.00 18.70
N PHE A 69 14.03 -10.97 19.42
CA PHE A 69 13.27 -12.05 20.06
C PHE A 69 12.51 -11.56 21.29
#